data_AF-A0ABD0LTQ7-F1
#
_entry.id   AF-A0ABD0LTQ7-F1
#
_cell.length_a   1.000
_cell.length_b   1.000
_cell.length_c   1.000
_cell.angle_alpha   90.00
_cell.angle_beta   90.00
_cell.angle_gamma   90.00
#
_symmetry.space_group_name_H-M   'P 1'
#
loop_
_entity.id
_entity.type
_entity.pdbx_description
1 polymer ?
#
loop_
_entity_poly.entity_id
_entity_poly.type
_entity_poly.pdbx_seq_one_letter_code
_entity_poly.pdbx_strand_id
1 'polypeptide(L)'
;MHCHVCVDAVDNNECNTTNVCDDGHSHCLTEIFFDDGALTIQKRCAKMQVCYNMEENNADECESPDDTTDGYCAYCCSTPGCNAGLPPYPTGMFNINNAQVSAGQTPLTPAQQIHQNAAKKNEQTQVTSSENNRRTNPGTQNRSTNTTPYNRTNDKGCDNRTTNTTCYNRACNTSPQQHKESDVTNHTSSSDNDRRPCHQCSVSVSLPRWTGDVCTQVHVSPNNTLAQLLGNININIQISGGQVQAVVQPQSTCPCAQQAAQEPMVTQCYQCDNSQCTSQHLTTCPTGMDYCMNTVRQEMDGSRRFEKSCVRQNVCETKWWRNTASHADCFLLDDQARGRPGMRLASCSFCCSGNGCNQHTIPAKSTLYDPNRQKTQCYQCDNSQCTSQHLTTCPTGMDYCMNTVRQEMDGTRRFEKSCVRQNVCETKWWRNTASHADCFLLDDQARGRPGMRLASCSFCCSGNGCNQHTIPAKSTLYDPNKTSSGP
;
A
#
# COMPACT_ATOMS: atom_id res chain seq x y z
N MET A 1 17.90 -2.84 -19.82
CA MET A 1 17.43 -4.21 -19.48
C MET A 1 17.20 -4.96 -20.78
N HIS A 2 17.44 -6.28 -20.85
CA HIS A 2 17.01 -7.09 -22.01
C HIS A 2 16.36 -8.38 -21.53
N CYS A 3 15.40 -8.89 -22.29
CA CYS A 3 14.64 -10.10 -22.00
C CYS A 3 14.57 -11.00 -23.23
N HIS A 4 14.42 -12.30 -23.02
CA HIS A 4 13.96 -13.21 -24.08
C HIS A 4 12.51 -12.87 -24.42
N VAL A 5 12.18 -12.86 -25.71
CA VAL A 5 10.85 -12.52 -26.22
C VAL A 5 10.42 -13.55 -27.26
N CYS A 6 9.24 -14.12 -27.06
CA CYS A 6 8.59 -15.02 -27.99
C CYS A 6 7.08 -15.01 -27.77
N VAL A 7 6.35 -15.45 -28.78
CA VAL A 7 4.90 -15.59 -28.75
C VAL A 7 4.61 -17.01 -29.22
N ASP A 8 3.82 -17.74 -28.45
CA ASP A 8 3.36 -19.11 -28.73
C ASP A 8 4.49 -20.12 -28.98
N ALA A 9 5.59 -20.02 -28.23
CA ALA A 9 6.70 -20.95 -28.33
C ALA A 9 6.36 -22.29 -27.66
N VAL A 10 6.40 -23.39 -28.42
CA VAL A 10 6.12 -24.73 -27.88
C VAL A 10 7.38 -25.33 -27.26
N ASP A 11 7.30 -25.78 -26.00
CA ASP A 11 8.42 -26.37 -25.24
C ASP A 11 9.68 -25.49 -25.19
N ASN A 12 9.51 -24.18 -25.23
CA ASN A 12 10.57 -23.16 -25.28
C ASN A 12 11.43 -23.22 -26.56
N ASN A 13 11.05 -24.05 -27.54
CA ASN A 13 11.66 -24.04 -28.86
C ASN A 13 11.38 -22.69 -29.52
N GLU A 14 12.35 -22.17 -30.25
CA GLU A 14 12.26 -20.88 -30.96
C GLU A 14 12.20 -19.63 -30.04
N CYS A 15 12.31 -19.76 -28.71
CA CYS A 15 12.31 -18.64 -27.77
C CYS A 15 13.71 -18.06 -27.43
N ASN A 16 14.59 -17.97 -28.44
CA ASN A 16 15.97 -17.47 -28.27
C ASN A 16 16.17 -15.99 -28.60
N THR A 17 15.15 -15.33 -29.17
CA THR A 17 15.23 -13.91 -29.51
C THR A 17 15.27 -13.07 -28.25
N THR A 18 16.16 -12.08 -28.20
CA THR A 18 16.23 -11.12 -27.10
C THR A 18 15.86 -9.72 -27.59
N ASN A 19 15.12 -8.97 -26.78
CA ASN A 19 14.84 -7.56 -27.01
C ASN A 19 15.34 -6.72 -25.84
N VAL A 20 15.85 -5.53 -26.15
CA VAL A 20 16.11 -4.49 -25.15
C VAL A 20 14.76 -3.93 -24.72
N CYS A 21 14.51 -3.89 -23.41
CA CYS A 21 13.26 -3.38 -22.86
C CYS A 21 13.28 -1.87 -22.75
N ASP A 22 12.14 -1.23 -23.06
CA ASP A 22 11.95 0.21 -22.95
C ASP A 22 11.96 0.70 -21.49
N ASP A 23 12.19 2.00 -21.31
CA ASP A 23 12.13 2.69 -20.02
C ASP A 23 10.72 2.56 -19.40
N GLY A 24 10.60 1.64 -18.44
CA GLY A 24 9.35 1.28 -17.79
C GLY A 24 9.08 -0.22 -17.73
N HIS A 25 9.73 -1.02 -18.58
CA HIS A 25 9.64 -2.48 -18.58
C HIS A 25 10.89 -3.10 -17.97
N SER A 26 11.05 -2.90 -16.66
CA SER A 26 12.25 -3.31 -15.90
C SER A 26 12.33 -4.80 -15.58
N HIS A 27 11.34 -5.60 -15.97
CA HIS A 27 11.26 -7.03 -15.66
C HIS A 27 11.04 -7.86 -16.92
N CYS A 28 11.47 -9.11 -16.87
CA CYS A 28 11.11 -10.12 -17.85
C CYS A 28 9.95 -10.94 -17.30
N LEU A 29 8.90 -11.13 -18.12
CA LEU A 29 7.76 -11.96 -17.82
C LEU A 29 7.80 -13.21 -18.72
N THR A 30 7.53 -14.36 -18.12
CA THR A 30 7.30 -15.64 -18.78
C THR A 30 5.90 -16.10 -18.39
N GLU A 31 5.06 -16.34 -19.39
CA GLU A 31 3.73 -16.94 -19.24
C GLU A 31 3.76 -18.32 -19.88
N ILE A 32 3.19 -19.31 -19.20
CA ILE A 32 3.18 -20.71 -19.58
C ILE A 32 1.73 -21.16 -19.57
N PHE A 33 1.27 -21.69 -20.70
CA PHE A 33 -0.04 -22.28 -20.87
C PHE A 33 0.13 -23.77 -21.13
N PHE A 34 -0.55 -24.58 -20.35
CA PHE A 34 -0.68 -26.01 -20.57
C PHE A 34 -2.05 -26.25 -21.21
N ASP A 35 -2.07 -26.76 -22.43
CA ASP A 35 -3.28 -27.05 -23.19
C ASP A 35 -3.05 -28.32 -24.02
N ASP A 36 -3.91 -29.34 -23.86
CA ASP A 36 -3.88 -30.59 -24.62
C ASP A 36 -2.50 -31.31 -24.67
N GLY A 37 -1.73 -31.24 -23.59
CA GLY A 37 -0.40 -31.86 -23.49
C GLY A 37 0.72 -31.10 -24.22
N ALA A 38 0.43 -29.90 -24.72
CA ALA A 38 1.42 -28.97 -25.26
C ALA A 38 1.68 -27.84 -24.25
N LEU A 39 2.96 -27.48 -24.09
CA LEU A 39 3.39 -26.36 -23.27
C LEU A 39 3.66 -25.16 -24.19
N THR A 40 2.79 -24.16 -24.13
CA THR A 40 2.93 -22.92 -24.90
C THR A 40 3.51 -21.81 -24.01
N ILE A 41 4.59 -21.18 -24.45
CA ILE A 41 5.29 -20.12 -23.72
C ILE A 41 5.17 -18.79 -24.46
N GLN A 42 4.88 -17.76 -23.68
CA GLN A 42 5.04 -16.38 -24.08
C GLN A 42 6.08 -15.70 -23.19
N LYS A 43 7.04 -15.01 -23.79
CA LYS A 43 8.02 -14.20 -23.05
C LYS A 43 8.01 -12.77 -23.55
N ARG A 44 8.11 -11.81 -22.64
CA ARG A 44 8.11 -10.37 -22.97
C ARG A 44 8.78 -9.52 -21.91
N CYS A 45 9.18 -8.32 -22.31
CA CYS A 45 9.48 -7.24 -21.37
C CYS A 45 8.16 -6.80 -20.70
N ALA A 46 8.16 -6.70 -19.38
CA ALA A 46 6.98 -6.35 -18.59
C ALA A 46 7.29 -5.24 -17.59
N LYS A 47 6.24 -4.47 -17.26
CA LYS A 47 6.29 -3.54 -16.13
C LYS A 47 6.22 -4.35 -14.84
N MET A 48 6.91 -3.88 -13.81
CA MET A 48 6.90 -4.49 -12.47
C MET A 48 5.48 -4.73 -11.92
N GLN A 49 4.54 -3.83 -12.21
CA GLN A 49 3.14 -3.97 -11.81
C GLN A 49 2.43 -5.17 -12.47
N VAL A 50 2.72 -5.45 -13.74
CA VAL A 50 2.14 -6.61 -14.44
C VAL A 50 2.66 -7.90 -13.83
N CYS A 51 3.97 -7.94 -13.55
CA CYS A 51 4.61 -9.06 -12.89
C CYS A 51 3.96 -9.40 -11.54
N TYR A 52 3.80 -8.39 -10.67
CA TYR A 52 3.19 -8.63 -9.36
C TYR A 52 1.74 -9.09 -9.46
N ASN A 53 0.94 -8.49 -10.35
CA ASN A 53 -0.45 -8.90 -10.50
C ASN A 53 -0.55 -10.33 -11.05
N MET A 54 0.37 -10.75 -11.92
CA MET A 54 0.33 -12.09 -12.50
C MET A 54 0.88 -13.16 -11.55
N GLU A 55 1.96 -12.86 -10.80
CA GLU A 55 2.49 -13.76 -9.76
C GLU A 55 1.52 -13.91 -8.59
N GLU A 56 0.83 -12.85 -8.15
CA GLU A 56 -0.17 -12.94 -7.07
C GLU A 56 -1.45 -13.67 -7.48
N ASN A 57 -1.77 -13.71 -8.78
CA ASN A 57 -2.90 -14.49 -9.31
C ASN A 57 -2.51 -15.93 -9.67
N ASN A 58 -1.27 -16.32 -9.37
CA ASN A 58 -0.73 -17.63 -9.62
C ASN A 58 -0.96 -18.51 -8.37
N ALA A 59 -2.24 -18.76 -8.06
CA ALA A 59 -2.69 -19.31 -6.77
C ALA A 59 -2.05 -20.67 -6.42
N ASP A 60 -1.63 -21.42 -7.43
CA ASP A 60 -1.08 -22.78 -7.29
C ASP A 60 0.44 -22.85 -7.52
N GLU A 61 1.13 -21.70 -7.60
CA GLU A 61 2.53 -21.60 -8.08
C GLU A 61 2.70 -22.31 -9.46
N CYS A 62 3.88 -22.34 -10.08
CA CYS A 62 4.09 -23.22 -11.25
C CYS A 62 4.20 -24.70 -10.79
N GLU A 63 3.37 -25.14 -9.85
CA GLU A 63 3.33 -26.56 -9.47
C GLU A 63 2.67 -27.35 -10.61
N SER A 64 3.23 -28.53 -10.85
CA SER A 64 3.02 -29.36 -12.04
C SER A 64 1.57 -29.39 -12.51
N PRO A 65 1.30 -29.32 -13.83
CA PRO A 65 0.10 -29.92 -14.35
C PRO A 65 0.16 -31.38 -13.89
N ASP A 66 -0.76 -31.79 -13.04
CA ASP A 66 -1.12 -33.19 -13.06
C ASP A 66 -1.60 -33.51 -14.47
N ASP A 67 -1.50 -34.76 -14.90
CA ASP A 67 -1.71 -35.21 -16.29
C ASP A 67 -3.16 -34.98 -16.82
N THR A 68 -3.94 -34.15 -16.13
CA THR A 68 -5.37 -33.95 -16.30
C THR A 68 -5.82 -32.48 -16.37
N THR A 69 -4.93 -31.49 -16.30
CA THR A 69 -5.37 -30.08 -16.18
C THR A 69 -4.70 -29.09 -17.13
N ASP A 70 -5.56 -28.31 -17.80
CA ASP A 70 -5.21 -27.02 -18.41
C ASP A 70 -4.73 -26.09 -17.30
N GLY A 71 -3.57 -25.46 -17.50
CA GLY A 71 -2.90 -24.67 -16.47
C GLY A 71 -2.35 -23.37 -17.02
N TYR A 72 -2.31 -22.34 -16.19
CA TYR A 72 -1.65 -21.07 -16.49
C TYR A 72 -0.65 -20.76 -15.40
N CYS A 73 0.61 -20.52 -15.77
CA CYS A 73 1.62 -20.02 -14.86
C CYS A 73 2.28 -18.74 -15.37
N ALA A 74 2.51 -17.78 -14.47
CA ALA A 74 3.30 -16.59 -14.76
C ALA A 74 4.50 -16.46 -13.81
N TYR A 75 5.66 -16.13 -14.37
CA TYR A 75 6.92 -15.94 -13.65
C TYR A 75 7.61 -14.66 -14.09
N CYS A 76 8.10 -13.88 -13.13
CA CYS A 76 8.86 -12.68 -13.39
C CYS A 76 10.25 -12.67 -12.77
N CYS A 77 11.16 -11.97 -13.44
CA CYS A 77 12.53 -11.77 -12.96
C CYS A 77 13.10 -10.43 -13.42
N SER A 78 14.07 -9.88 -12.68
CA SER A 78 14.55 -8.50 -12.84
C SER A 78 15.98 -8.37 -13.37
N THR A 79 16.69 -9.49 -13.58
CA THR A 79 18.06 -9.48 -14.11
C THR A 79 18.09 -9.64 -15.64
N PRO A 80 19.01 -8.99 -16.39
CA PRO A 80 19.04 -9.08 -17.85
C PRO A 80 19.14 -10.53 -18.35
N GLY A 81 18.22 -10.93 -19.22
CA GLY A 81 18.17 -12.28 -19.79
C GLY A 81 17.73 -13.38 -18.81
N CYS A 82 17.22 -13.04 -17.63
CA CYS A 82 16.86 -14.00 -16.58
C CYS A 82 15.80 -15.02 -17.00
N ASN A 83 14.96 -14.67 -17.96
CA ASN A 83 13.92 -15.54 -18.50
C ASN A 83 14.38 -16.42 -19.67
N ALA A 84 15.69 -16.62 -19.87
CA ALA A 84 16.20 -17.49 -20.94
C ALA A 84 15.68 -18.93 -20.81
N GLY A 85 15.70 -19.47 -19.58
CA GLY A 85 15.17 -20.79 -19.26
C GLY A 85 13.68 -20.81 -18.97
N LEU A 86 13.17 -22.01 -18.69
CA LEU A 86 11.91 -22.21 -17.97
C LEU A 86 12.12 -21.88 -16.48
N PRO A 87 11.06 -21.55 -15.74
CA PRO A 87 11.13 -21.43 -14.29
C PRO A 87 11.65 -22.73 -13.67
N PRO A 88 12.42 -22.67 -12.57
CA PRO A 88 12.86 -23.86 -11.88
C PRO A 88 11.64 -24.58 -11.27
N TYR A 89 11.22 -25.68 -11.88
CA TYR A 89 10.23 -26.58 -11.28
C TYR A 89 10.88 -27.33 -10.10
N PRO A 90 10.16 -27.57 -8.99
CA PRO A 90 10.65 -28.42 -7.91
C PRO A 90 11.09 -29.78 -8.48
N THR A 91 12.35 -30.16 -8.23
CA THR A 91 12.92 -31.43 -8.71
C THR A 91 12.10 -32.62 -8.20
N GLY A 92 11.43 -33.31 -9.12
CA GLY A 92 10.58 -34.47 -8.82
C GLY A 92 9.38 -34.65 -9.76
N MET A 93 9.05 -33.64 -10.59
CA MET A 93 7.75 -33.59 -11.27
C MET A 93 7.76 -33.71 -12.81
N PHE A 94 8.92 -33.78 -13.47
CA PHE A 94 9.00 -34.00 -14.92
C PHE A 94 10.12 -34.96 -15.32
N ASN A 95 9.78 -35.99 -16.09
CA ASN A 95 10.76 -36.90 -16.71
C ASN A 95 10.97 -36.51 -18.19
N ILE A 96 11.54 -35.33 -18.44
CA ILE A 96 11.91 -34.88 -19.79
C ILE A 96 13.27 -35.48 -20.15
N ASN A 97 13.30 -36.77 -20.46
CA ASN A 97 14.48 -37.39 -21.07
C ASN A 97 14.47 -37.11 -22.58
N ASN A 98 14.84 -35.88 -23.01
CA ASN A 98 15.49 -35.59 -24.30
C ASN A 98 15.67 -34.08 -24.62
N ALA A 99 16.29 -33.32 -23.73
CA ALA A 99 16.89 -32.04 -24.12
C ALA A 99 18.30 -31.93 -23.54
N GLN A 100 19.32 -32.23 -24.36
CA GLN A 100 20.70 -31.86 -24.04
C GLN A 100 20.82 -30.33 -24.08
N VAL A 101 20.64 -29.68 -22.92
CA VAL A 101 21.13 -28.32 -22.70
C VAL A 101 22.53 -28.45 -22.14
N SER A 102 23.54 -28.06 -22.93
CA SER A 102 24.94 -28.00 -22.52
C SER A 102 25.11 -26.93 -21.43
N ALA A 103 25.10 -27.36 -20.18
CA ALA A 103 25.57 -26.56 -19.06
C ALA A 103 27.11 -26.56 -19.05
N GLY A 104 27.71 -25.36 -19.14
CA GLY A 104 29.08 -25.12 -18.69
C GLY A 104 30.01 -24.50 -19.72
N GLN A 105 30.08 -23.15 -19.75
CA GLN A 105 31.34 -22.46 -20.06
C GLN A 105 31.54 -21.29 -19.10
N THR A 106 32.63 -21.37 -18.34
CA THR A 106 33.23 -20.31 -17.54
C THR A 106 33.71 -19.17 -18.46
N PRO A 107 33.77 -17.90 -17.99
CA PRO A 107 34.16 -16.78 -18.83
C PRO A 107 35.62 -16.90 -19.29
N LEU A 108 35.85 -16.91 -20.60
CA LEU A 108 37.19 -16.86 -21.20
C LEU A 108 37.77 -15.46 -21.09
N THR A 109 39.09 -15.39 -20.90
CA THR A 109 39.82 -14.12 -20.76
C THR A 109 40.04 -13.44 -22.13
N PRO A 110 40.23 -12.10 -22.17
CA PRO A 110 40.43 -11.35 -23.42
C PRO A 110 41.59 -11.83 -24.32
N ALA A 111 42.51 -12.63 -23.79
CA ALA A 111 43.65 -13.17 -24.54
C ALA A 111 43.30 -14.35 -25.48
N GLN A 112 42.12 -14.97 -25.34
CA GLN A 112 41.71 -16.11 -26.19
C GLN A 112 40.83 -15.71 -27.39
N GLN A 113 40.48 -14.44 -27.52
CA GLN A 113 39.64 -13.92 -28.61
C GLN A 113 40.39 -13.59 -29.90
N ILE A 114 41.73 -13.66 -29.91
CA ILE A 114 42.56 -13.26 -31.07
C ILE A 114 42.86 -14.42 -32.04
N HIS A 115 42.62 -15.68 -31.65
CA HIS A 115 42.94 -16.84 -32.52
C HIS A 115 41.76 -17.51 -33.25
N GLN A 116 40.53 -16.99 -33.17
CA GLN A 116 39.38 -17.59 -33.86
C GLN A 116 38.92 -16.88 -35.14
N ASN A 117 39.50 -15.73 -35.50
CA ASN A 117 39.12 -14.98 -36.72
C ASN A 117 39.96 -15.29 -37.97
N ALA A 118 40.73 -16.38 -37.99
CA ALA A 118 41.59 -16.76 -39.13
C ALA A 118 41.14 -18.01 -39.90
N ALA A 119 40.01 -18.63 -39.56
CA ALA A 119 39.55 -19.86 -40.23
C ALA A 119 38.05 -19.80 -40.56
N LYS A 120 37.70 -19.07 -41.62
CA LYS A 120 36.52 -19.30 -42.50
C LYS A 120 36.51 -18.24 -43.62
N LYS A 121 37.39 -18.43 -44.60
CA LYS A 121 37.34 -17.71 -45.87
C LYS A 121 37.88 -18.62 -46.98
N ASN A 122 37.07 -19.60 -47.40
CA ASN A 122 37.17 -20.23 -48.71
C ASN A 122 35.98 -21.15 -48.92
N GLU A 123 35.08 -20.77 -49.83
CA GLU A 123 34.35 -21.60 -50.80
C GLU A 123 33.12 -20.84 -51.29
N GLN A 124 33.26 -20.13 -52.42
CA GLN A 124 32.17 -19.91 -53.38
C GLN A 124 32.69 -19.29 -54.68
N THR A 125 32.94 -20.15 -55.67
CA THR A 125 33.02 -19.90 -57.13
C THR A 125 32.92 -21.32 -57.72
N GLN A 126 32.13 -21.74 -58.70
CA GLN A 126 31.50 -21.14 -59.88
C GLN A 126 30.58 -22.26 -60.45
N VAL A 127 29.42 -21.97 -61.06
CA VAL A 127 29.04 -22.46 -62.41
C VAL A 127 27.86 -21.59 -62.91
N THR A 128 28.09 -20.98 -64.07
CA THR A 128 27.19 -20.21 -64.93
C THR A 128 26.42 -21.10 -65.91
N SER A 129 25.18 -20.72 -66.25
CA SER A 129 24.67 -20.48 -67.64
C SER A 129 23.13 -20.36 -67.61
N SER A 130 22.56 -19.19 -67.94
CA SER A 130 21.90 -18.87 -69.24
C SER A 130 20.49 -19.50 -69.33
N GLU A 131 19.38 -18.84 -69.66
CA GLU A 131 19.16 -17.82 -70.68
C GLU A 131 17.71 -17.23 -70.62
N ASN A 132 17.62 -15.93 -70.97
CA ASN A 132 16.60 -15.25 -71.79
C ASN A 132 15.09 -15.13 -71.42
N ASN A 133 14.71 -13.87 -71.14
CA ASN A 133 13.68 -13.04 -71.80
C ASN A 133 12.20 -13.48 -71.85
N ARG A 134 11.32 -12.74 -71.13
CA ARG A 134 10.29 -11.87 -71.75
C ARG A 134 9.57 -10.94 -70.75
N ARG A 135 9.46 -9.66 -71.14
CA ARG A 135 8.58 -8.62 -70.61
C ARG A 135 7.09 -9.02 -70.70
N THR A 136 6.30 -8.63 -69.68
CA THR A 136 5.08 -7.80 -69.80
C THR A 136 4.59 -7.36 -68.41
N ASN A 137 4.56 -6.05 -68.16
CA ASN A 137 3.59 -5.35 -67.29
C ASN A 137 2.39 -4.93 -68.18
N PRO A 138 1.24 -4.42 -67.69
CA PRO A 138 0.77 -4.24 -66.29
C PRO A 138 -0.70 -4.73 -66.08
N GLY A 139 -1.24 -4.66 -64.86
CA GLY A 139 -2.67 -4.89 -64.65
C GLY A 139 -3.16 -4.74 -63.21
N THR A 140 -3.49 -3.51 -62.82
CA THR A 140 -4.24 -3.14 -61.63
C THR A 140 -5.68 -3.69 -61.71
N GLN A 141 -6.12 -4.49 -60.75
CA GLN A 141 -7.56 -4.66 -60.48
C GLN A 141 -7.84 -4.74 -58.97
N ASN A 142 -8.50 -3.70 -58.48
CA ASN A 142 -9.33 -3.69 -57.28
C ASN A 142 -10.36 -4.83 -57.34
N ARG A 143 -10.46 -5.62 -56.27
CA ARG A 143 -11.67 -6.41 -56.02
C ARG A 143 -12.12 -6.24 -54.57
N SER A 144 -13.11 -5.37 -54.42
CA SER A 144 -14.04 -5.32 -53.30
C SER A 144 -14.87 -6.61 -53.29
N THR A 145 -14.99 -7.26 -52.13
CA THR A 145 -15.97 -8.31 -51.88
C THR A 145 -16.88 -7.88 -50.75
N ASN A 146 -18.01 -7.30 -51.14
CA ASN A 146 -19.26 -7.32 -50.38
C ASN A 146 -19.74 -8.77 -50.25
N THR A 147 -20.01 -9.21 -49.02
CA THR A 147 -20.83 -10.40 -48.74
C THR A 147 -21.66 -10.18 -47.48
N THR A 148 -22.92 -9.80 -47.68
CA THR A 148 -24.12 -10.24 -46.93
C THR A 148 -25.06 -10.83 -47.99
N PRO A 149 -26.01 -11.76 -47.70
CA PRO A 149 -26.84 -11.80 -46.49
C PRO A 149 -27.17 -13.21 -45.95
N TYR A 150 -27.71 -13.31 -44.73
CA TYR A 150 -28.87 -14.17 -44.48
C TYR A 150 -29.62 -13.74 -43.20
N ASN A 151 -30.85 -13.27 -43.42
CA ASN A 151 -31.84 -12.93 -42.39
C ASN A 151 -32.71 -14.17 -42.16
N ARG A 152 -32.93 -14.56 -40.90
CA ARG A 152 -33.96 -15.53 -40.53
C ARG A 152 -34.82 -14.97 -39.41
N THR A 153 -35.94 -14.38 -39.82
CA THR A 153 -37.13 -14.11 -39.01
C THR A 153 -37.78 -15.42 -38.60
N ASN A 154 -38.16 -15.54 -37.32
CA ASN A 154 -39.25 -16.39 -36.88
C ASN A 154 -40.04 -15.65 -35.78
N ASP A 155 -41.14 -15.03 -36.23
CA ASP A 155 -42.28 -14.67 -35.40
C ASP A 155 -43.01 -15.92 -34.92
N LYS A 156 -43.34 -15.97 -33.63
CA LYS A 156 -44.58 -16.56 -33.13
C LYS A 156 -45.04 -15.77 -31.90
N GLY A 157 -46.07 -14.95 -32.10
CA GLY A 157 -46.90 -14.42 -31.03
C GLY A 157 -47.88 -15.47 -30.52
N CYS A 158 -48.29 -15.30 -29.26
CA CYS A 158 -49.60 -15.70 -28.76
C CYS A 158 -50.08 -14.63 -27.77
N ASP A 159 -51.34 -14.25 -27.96
CA ASP A 159 -52.11 -13.23 -27.24
C ASP A 159 -52.44 -13.57 -25.78
N ASN A 160 -52.74 -12.49 -25.04
CA ASN A 160 -53.74 -12.31 -23.98
C ASN A 160 -53.89 -13.36 -22.86
N ARG A 161 -53.61 -12.92 -21.62
CA ARG A 161 -54.66 -12.94 -20.58
C ARG A 161 -54.42 -11.98 -19.42
N THR A 162 -55.40 -11.12 -19.24
CA THR A 162 -55.76 -10.30 -18.10
C THR A 162 -56.00 -11.14 -16.84
N THR A 163 -55.44 -10.75 -15.69
CA THR A 163 -56.07 -10.96 -14.38
C THR A 163 -55.71 -9.84 -13.41
N ASN A 164 -56.74 -9.11 -13.00
CA ASN A 164 -56.83 -8.31 -11.78
C ASN A 164 -56.47 -9.12 -10.54
N THR A 165 -55.69 -8.54 -9.61
CA THR A 165 -56.01 -8.61 -8.18
C THR A 165 -55.47 -7.38 -7.44
N THR A 166 -56.39 -6.52 -7.02
CA THR A 166 -56.27 -5.53 -5.94
C THR A 166 -55.92 -6.18 -4.60
N CYS A 167 -55.08 -5.55 -3.79
CA CYS A 167 -55.31 -5.49 -2.34
C CYS A 167 -54.75 -4.18 -1.75
N TYR A 168 -55.66 -3.54 -1.03
CA TYR A 168 -55.57 -2.26 -0.32
C TYR A 168 -54.78 -2.41 1.00
N ASN A 169 -54.13 -1.31 1.40
CA ASN A 169 -53.86 -0.78 2.75
C ASN A 169 -53.72 -1.73 3.96
N ARG A 170 -52.74 -1.44 4.85
CA ARG A 170 -52.96 -0.57 6.04
C ARG A 170 -51.75 -0.56 6.98
N ALA A 171 -51.29 0.64 7.33
CA ALA A 171 -50.42 0.91 8.46
C ALA A 171 -51.19 0.81 9.78
N CYS A 172 -50.54 0.41 10.87
CA CYS A 172 -50.79 0.94 12.21
C CYS A 172 -49.59 0.66 13.14
N ASN A 173 -49.02 1.74 13.66
CA ASN A 173 -48.39 1.80 14.99
C ASN A 173 -49.38 1.35 16.06
N THR A 174 -48.91 0.70 17.12
CA THR A 174 -49.11 1.09 18.54
C THR A 174 -48.46 0.07 19.50
N SER A 175 -47.62 0.59 20.40
CA SER A 175 -47.35 0.06 21.76
C SER A 175 -48.44 0.61 22.73
N PRO A 176 -48.46 0.37 24.07
CA PRO A 176 -47.75 -0.57 24.95
C PRO A 176 -48.67 -1.27 26.02
N GLN A 177 -48.06 -1.91 27.03
CA GLN A 177 -48.57 -2.35 28.35
C GLN A 177 -49.25 -3.74 28.42
N GLN A 178 -49.23 -4.51 29.51
CA GLN A 178 -48.45 -4.68 30.76
C GLN A 178 -48.99 -5.98 31.41
N HIS A 179 -48.18 -6.66 32.24
CA HIS A 179 -48.54 -7.71 33.23
C HIS A 179 -49.16 -9.02 32.66
N LYS A 180 -48.78 -10.23 33.08
CA LYS A 180 -48.86 -10.78 34.45
C LYS A 180 -48.18 -12.17 34.53
N GLU A 181 -47.74 -12.52 35.73
CA GLU A 181 -47.12 -13.78 36.17
C GLU A 181 -47.92 -15.05 35.87
N SER A 182 -47.22 -16.20 35.76
CA SER A 182 -47.49 -17.42 36.56
C SER A 182 -46.36 -18.45 36.40
N ASP A 183 -46.03 -19.06 37.54
CA ASP A 183 -44.99 -20.05 37.85
C ASP A 183 -45.09 -21.40 37.09
N VAL A 184 -43.99 -22.18 37.14
CA VAL A 184 -43.93 -23.57 37.69
C VAL A 184 -42.55 -24.22 37.39
N THR A 185 -41.73 -24.25 38.45
CA THR A 185 -40.84 -25.30 39.02
C THR A 185 -39.91 -26.25 38.22
N ASN A 186 -38.67 -26.30 38.77
CA ASN A 186 -37.77 -27.44 39.06
C ASN A 186 -36.83 -28.01 37.99
N HIS A 187 -35.51 -27.74 38.14
CA HIS A 187 -34.61 -28.74 38.74
C HIS A 187 -33.25 -28.17 39.21
N THR A 188 -32.80 -28.81 40.28
CA THR A 188 -31.69 -28.62 41.23
C THR A 188 -30.29 -28.92 40.69
N SER A 189 -29.29 -28.13 41.14
CA SER A 189 -27.93 -28.52 41.66
C SER A 189 -26.97 -27.32 41.49
N SER A 190 -26.75 -26.45 42.48
CA SER A 190 -25.95 -26.58 43.72
C SER A 190 -24.47 -26.93 43.51
N SER A 191 -23.61 -25.90 43.57
CA SER A 191 -22.45 -25.88 44.46
C SER A 191 -22.15 -24.44 44.89
N ASP A 192 -22.39 -24.17 46.18
CA ASP A 192 -22.06 -22.94 46.90
C ASP A 192 -20.54 -22.74 47.04
N ASN A 193 -20.09 -21.48 46.98
CA ASN A 193 -19.43 -20.86 48.14
C ASN A 193 -19.38 -19.33 48.07
N ASP A 194 -19.85 -18.75 49.19
CA ASP A 194 -19.46 -17.51 49.87
C ASP A 194 -19.88 -16.10 49.41
N ARG A 195 -21.01 -15.70 50.02
CA ARG A 195 -21.42 -14.43 50.66
C ARG A 195 -20.41 -13.26 50.83
N ARG A 196 -20.82 -12.12 50.23
CA ARG A 196 -21.02 -10.72 50.75
C ARG A 196 -19.81 -9.93 51.33
N PRO A 197 -19.86 -8.57 51.43
CA PRO A 197 -20.92 -7.61 51.05
C PRO A 197 -20.47 -6.41 50.18
N CYS A 198 -21.49 -5.65 49.76
CA CYS A 198 -21.47 -4.40 48.99
C CYS A 198 -20.67 -3.25 49.61
N HIS A 199 -19.98 -2.47 48.76
CA HIS A 199 -19.85 -1.03 48.90
C HIS A 199 -20.24 -0.35 47.59
N GLN A 200 -21.29 0.47 47.68
CA GLN A 200 -21.64 1.46 46.67
C GLN A 200 -20.66 2.63 46.79
N CYS A 201 -20.01 3.02 45.69
CA CYS A 201 -19.45 4.35 45.51
C CYS A 201 -20.17 5.02 44.35
N SER A 202 -21.11 5.89 44.68
CA SER A 202 -21.62 6.92 43.78
C SER A 202 -20.56 8.03 43.69
N VAL A 203 -20.09 8.33 42.48
CA VAL A 203 -19.29 9.53 42.20
C VAL A 203 -20.18 10.52 41.48
N SER A 204 -20.59 11.56 42.20
CA SER A 204 -21.23 12.75 41.64
C SER A 204 -20.14 13.65 41.08
N VAL A 205 -20.13 13.88 39.76
CA VAL A 205 -19.29 14.90 39.13
C VAL A 205 -20.05 16.20 39.11
N SER A 206 -19.67 17.15 39.96
CA SER A 206 -20.07 18.55 39.86
C SER A 206 -18.99 19.33 39.11
N LEU A 207 -19.33 19.85 37.94
CA LEU A 207 -18.52 20.82 37.20
C LEU A 207 -18.68 22.22 37.83
N PRO A 208 -17.60 22.95 38.14
CA PRO A 208 -17.70 24.39 38.31
C PRO A 208 -17.65 25.08 36.95
N ARG A 209 -18.70 25.87 36.70
CA ARG A 209 -18.76 26.90 35.66
C ARG A 209 -17.67 27.94 35.93
N TRP A 210 -16.78 28.12 34.97
CA TRP A 210 -15.81 29.21 34.97
C TRP A 210 -16.47 30.50 34.48
N THR A 211 -16.53 31.51 35.34
CA THR A 211 -16.73 32.91 34.96
C THR A 211 -15.89 33.77 35.90
N GLY A 212 -14.98 34.57 35.33
CA GLY A 212 -14.46 35.79 35.96
C GLY A 212 -13.01 35.73 36.44
N ASP A 213 -12.18 36.58 35.83
CA ASP A 213 -10.86 36.98 36.31
C ASP A 213 -10.94 37.59 37.71
N VAL A 214 -10.21 36.99 38.66
CA VAL A 214 -9.87 37.64 39.93
C VAL A 214 -8.39 37.38 40.21
N CYS A 215 -7.59 38.46 40.19
CA CYS A 215 -6.23 38.46 40.72
C CYS A 215 -6.30 38.40 42.25
N THR A 216 -5.92 37.27 42.85
CA THR A 216 -5.75 37.16 44.30
C THR A 216 -4.37 37.72 44.67
N GLN A 217 -4.31 38.84 45.38
CA GLN A 217 -3.09 39.27 46.07
C GLN A 217 -2.87 38.39 47.30
N VAL A 218 -1.71 37.74 47.37
CA VAL A 218 -1.26 37.00 48.56
C VAL A 218 -0.40 37.93 49.41
N HIS A 219 -0.87 38.24 50.62
CA HIS A 219 -0.09 38.93 51.64
C HIS A 219 0.74 37.89 52.41
N VAL A 220 2.07 37.97 52.33
CA VAL A 220 2.97 37.10 53.12
C VAL A 220 3.46 37.88 54.35
N SER A 221 3.26 37.28 55.53
CA SER A 221 3.72 37.81 56.82
C SER A 221 5.19 37.43 57.06
N PRO A 222 6.05 38.32 57.60
CA PRO A 222 7.46 38.03 57.79
C PRO A 222 7.62 37.33 59.15
N ASN A 223 7.66 36.00 59.15
CA ASN A 223 8.44 35.20 60.10
C ASN A 223 8.25 33.72 59.78
N ASN A 224 9.12 33.17 58.94
CA ASN A 224 9.67 31.82 59.12
C ASN A 224 10.81 31.59 58.13
N THR A 225 11.95 31.20 58.68
CA THR A 225 13.15 30.71 57.98
C THR A 225 12.84 29.45 57.18
N LEU A 226 12.91 29.55 55.86
CA LEU A 226 12.92 28.39 54.96
C LEU A 226 14.00 28.59 53.89
N ALA A 227 15.26 28.44 54.30
CA ALA A 227 16.38 28.35 53.37
C ALA A 227 16.61 26.86 53.06
N GLN A 228 15.86 26.31 52.09
CA GLN A 228 16.18 25.10 51.31
C GLN A 228 14.97 24.69 50.47
N LEU A 229 14.73 25.42 49.38
CA LEU A 229 14.02 24.97 48.18
C LEU A 229 13.86 26.22 47.33
N LEU A 230 14.86 26.53 46.50
CA LEU A 230 14.77 27.24 45.23
C LEU A 230 16.20 27.38 44.70
N GLY A 231 16.45 26.81 43.51
CA GLY A 231 17.73 26.90 42.83
C GLY A 231 18.05 28.33 42.40
N ASN A 232 19.34 28.66 42.52
CA ASN A 232 20.09 29.75 41.88
C ASN A 232 19.26 30.90 41.28
N ILE A 233 18.79 31.80 42.15
CA ILE A 233 18.42 33.16 41.74
C ILE A 233 19.69 34.01 41.78
N ASN A 234 20.07 34.58 40.64
CA ASN A 234 21.19 35.50 40.56
C ASN A 234 20.71 36.89 41.00
N ILE A 235 21.00 37.28 42.25
CA ILE A 235 20.59 38.57 42.80
C ILE A 235 21.76 39.54 42.66
N ASN A 236 21.59 40.56 41.81
CA ASN A 236 22.57 41.64 41.69
C ASN A 236 22.21 42.74 42.69
N ILE A 237 22.99 42.88 43.77
CA ILE A 237 22.78 43.91 44.78
C ILE A 237 23.72 45.07 44.47
N GLN A 238 23.18 46.23 44.13
CA GLN A 238 23.93 47.48 44.10
C GLN A 238 23.60 48.32 45.33
N ILE A 239 24.64 48.74 46.05
CA ILE A 239 24.53 49.57 47.25
C ILE A 239 25.00 50.98 46.90
N SER A 240 24.08 51.94 46.98
CA SER A 240 24.36 53.36 46.83
C SER A 240 23.59 54.11 47.91
N GLY A 241 24.30 54.76 48.85
CA GLY A 241 23.71 55.76 49.74
C GLY A 241 22.82 55.24 50.88
N GLY A 242 23.14 54.11 51.50
CA GLY A 242 22.59 53.73 52.81
C GLY A 242 21.16 53.17 52.83
N GLN A 243 20.53 52.94 51.68
CA GLN A 243 19.29 52.17 51.59
C GLN A 243 19.41 51.03 50.58
N VAL A 244 19.04 49.82 50.99
CA VAL A 244 19.07 48.61 50.17
C VAL A 244 17.73 48.50 49.43
N GLN A 245 17.72 48.75 48.12
CA GLN A 245 16.58 48.44 47.25
C GLN A 245 16.88 47.16 46.47
N ALA A 246 16.12 46.11 46.76
CA ALA A 246 16.14 44.88 45.97
C ALA A 246 15.27 45.06 44.72
N VAL A 247 15.91 45.25 43.56
CA VAL A 247 15.21 45.27 42.28
C VAL A 247 15.07 43.82 41.79
N VAL A 248 13.89 43.23 41.99
CA VAL A 248 13.56 41.92 41.41
C VAL A 248 13.23 42.15 39.94
N GLN A 249 14.16 41.83 39.04
CA GLN A 249 13.83 41.77 37.62
C GLN A 249 12.85 40.61 37.39
N PRO A 250 11.69 40.83 36.72
CA PRO A 250 10.79 39.76 36.37
C PRO A 250 11.52 38.82 35.40
N GLN A 251 11.88 37.62 35.88
CA GLN A 251 12.34 36.55 34.99
C GLN A 251 11.21 36.22 34.03
N SER A 252 11.49 36.33 32.73
CA SER A 252 10.61 35.89 31.67
C SER A 252 10.14 34.47 31.97
N THR A 253 8.84 34.33 32.21
CA THR A 253 8.19 33.04 32.37
C THR A 253 8.48 32.21 31.13
N CYS A 254 9.22 31.12 31.34
CA CYS A 254 9.53 30.15 30.31
C CYS A 254 8.21 29.69 29.69
N PRO A 255 7.99 29.84 28.38
CA PRO A 255 6.76 29.36 27.77
C PRO A 255 6.75 27.85 27.91
N CYS A 256 5.89 27.34 28.80
CA CYS A 256 5.47 25.95 28.73
C CYS A 256 4.96 25.75 27.31
N ALA A 257 5.71 24.99 26.51
CA ALA A 257 5.28 24.55 25.21
C ALA A 257 3.96 23.79 25.41
N GLN A 258 2.85 24.49 25.18
CA GLN A 258 1.55 23.86 25.04
C GLN A 258 1.75 22.83 23.93
N GLN A 259 1.71 21.54 24.28
CA GLN A 259 1.62 20.48 23.30
C GLN A 259 0.42 20.84 22.42
N ALA A 260 0.71 21.22 21.17
CA ALA A 260 -0.32 21.52 20.20
C ALA A 260 -1.24 20.29 20.17
N ALA A 261 -2.49 20.47 20.62
CA ALA A 261 -3.49 19.44 20.51
C ALA A 261 -3.50 19.01 19.04
N GLN A 262 -3.12 17.75 18.77
CA GLN A 262 -3.09 17.25 17.41
C GLN A 262 -4.50 17.40 16.85
N GLU A 263 -4.68 18.31 15.89
CA GLU A 263 -5.96 18.45 15.22
C GLU A 263 -6.33 17.07 14.63
N PRO A 264 -7.56 16.59 14.86
CA PRO A 264 -8.00 15.32 14.31
C PRO A 264 -7.83 15.38 12.80
N MET A 265 -6.98 14.50 12.26
CA MET A 265 -6.67 14.51 10.84
C MET A 265 -7.94 14.18 10.06
N VAL A 266 -8.43 15.17 9.30
CA VAL A 266 -9.65 14.99 8.52
C VAL A 266 -9.30 14.37 7.17
N THR A 267 -9.90 13.21 6.87
CA THR A 267 -9.74 12.55 5.57
C THR A 267 -10.34 13.41 4.47
N GLN A 268 -9.68 13.48 3.31
CA GLN A 268 -10.19 14.16 2.12
C GLN A 268 -10.22 13.17 0.95
N CYS A 269 -11.30 13.15 0.18
CA CYS A 269 -11.46 12.25 -0.97
C CYS A 269 -11.90 13.01 -2.20
N TYR A 270 -11.50 12.54 -3.38
CA TYR A 270 -12.05 13.04 -4.63
C TYR A 270 -13.51 12.64 -4.78
N GLN A 271 -14.32 13.53 -5.34
CA GLN A 271 -15.70 13.30 -5.77
C GLN A 271 -15.83 13.72 -7.24
N CYS A 272 -16.65 13.01 -8.01
CA CYS A 272 -16.88 13.32 -9.41
C CYS A 272 -18.00 14.35 -9.57
N ASP A 273 -17.82 15.31 -10.49
CA ASP A 273 -18.87 16.28 -10.83
C ASP A 273 -19.91 15.69 -11.81
N ASN A 274 -19.52 14.61 -12.51
CA ASN A 274 -20.36 13.92 -13.49
C ASN A 274 -20.10 12.42 -13.49
N SER A 275 -20.98 11.66 -14.15
CA SER A 275 -20.93 10.19 -14.18
C SER A 275 -19.73 9.61 -14.94
N GLN A 276 -19.03 10.40 -15.77
CA GLN A 276 -17.81 9.99 -16.46
C GLN A 276 -16.55 10.37 -15.68
N CYS A 277 -16.69 11.11 -14.57
CA CYS A 277 -15.61 11.68 -13.77
C CYS A 277 -14.55 12.45 -14.58
N THR A 278 -14.96 13.11 -15.67
CA THR A 278 -14.03 13.95 -16.45
C THR A 278 -13.59 15.20 -15.68
N SER A 279 -14.36 15.57 -14.66
CA SER A 279 -14.01 16.57 -13.65
C SER A 279 -14.24 15.97 -12.27
N GLN A 280 -13.28 16.20 -11.37
CA GLN A 280 -13.31 15.76 -9.99
C GLN A 280 -12.72 16.83 -9.08
N HIS A 281 -13.20 16.89 -7.84
CA HIS A 281 -12.72 17.85 -6.84
C HIS A 281 -12.47 17.14 -5.51
N LEU A 282 -11.53 17.66 -4.72
CA LEU A 282 -11.15 17.10 -3.43
C LEU A 282 -12.05 17.69 -2.33
N THR A 283 -12.75 16.83 -1.59
CA THR A 283 -13.70 17.23 -0.54
C THR A 283 -13.34 16.62 0.80
N THR A 284 -13.47 17.41 1.87
CA THR A 284 -13.28 16.96 3.24
C THR A 284 -14.40 16.00 3.66
N CYS A 285 -14.03 14.83 4.16
CA CYS A 285 -14.98 13.79 4.54
C CYS A 285 -15.66 14.12 5.88
N PRO A 286 -16.96 13.79 6.03
CA PRO A 286 -17.63 13.86 7.32
C PRO A 286 -16.97 12.95 8.36
N THR A 287 -17.12 13.30 9.64
CA THR A 287 -16.60 12.49 10.75
C THR A 287 -17.07 11.03 10.66
N GLY A 288 -16.12 10.09 10.80
CA GLY A 288 -16.37 8.65 10.73
C GLY A 288 -16.42 8.07 9.30
N MET A 289 -16.12 8.88 8.28
CA MET A 289 -15.94 8.44 6.88
C MET A 289 -14.44 8.47 6.54
N ASP A 290 -13.69 7.55 7.14
CA ASP A 290 -12.22 7.60 7.14
C ASP A 290 -11.56 7.09 5.85
N TYR A 291 -12.37 6.63 4.88
CA TYR A 291 -11.91 5.98 3.66
C TYR A 291 -12.48 6.65 2.42
N CYS A 292 -11.77 6.50 1.31
CA CYS A 292 -12.24 6.90 -0.01
C CYS A 292 -12.60 5.67 -0.83
N MET A 293 -13.60 5.79 -1.71
CA MET A 293 -14.03 4.73 -2.61
C MET A 293 -14.07 5.25 -4.05
N ASN A 294 -13.63 4.41 -4.99
CA ASN A 294 -13.98 4.51 -6.40
C ASN A 294 -14.90 3.36 -6.77
N THR A 295 -16.01 3.62 -7.43
CA THR A 295 -16.85 2.57 -8.04
C THR A 295 -16.90 2.79 -9.54
N VAL A 296 -16.57 1.76 -10.32
CA VAL A 296 -16.59 1.78 -11.78
C VAL A 296 -17.55 0.71 -12.28
N ARG A 297 -18.41 1.09 -13.22
CA ARG A 297 -19.27 0.16 -13.97
C ARG A 297 -18.97 0.33 -15.44
N GLN A 298 -18.88 -0.76 -16.19
CA GLN A 298 -18.62 -0.71 -17.63
C GLN A 298 -19.73 -1.47 -18.37
N GLU A 299 -20.31 -0.82 -19.37
CA GLU A 299 -21.31 -1.42 -20.25
C GLU A 299 -20.65 -2.12 -21.45
N MET A 300 -21.41 -2.94 -22.18
CA MET A 300 -20.90 -3.71 -23.33
C MET A 300 -20.35 -2.84 -24.48
N ASP A 301 -20.81 -1.59 -24.59
CA ASP A 301 -20.29 -0.63 -25.58
C ASP A 301 -18.93 -0.02 -25.18
N GLY A 302 -18.41 -0.40 -24.01
CA GLY A 302 -17.18 0.12 -23.41
C GLY A 302 -17.38 1.42 -22.63
N SER A 303 -18.59 1.99 -22.58
CA SER A 303 -18.85 3.18 -21.76
C SER A 303 -18.69 2.86 -20.28
N ARG A 304 -18.00 3.73 -19.54
CA ARG A 304 -17.82 3.57 -18.09
C ARG A 304 -18.63 4.60 -17.33
N ARG A 305 -18.99 4.27 -16.10
CA ARG A 305 -19.54 5.20 -15.12
C ARG A 305 -18.71 5.11 -13.85
N PHE A 306 -18.35 6.26 -13.33
CA PHE A 306 -17.51 6.43 -12.17
C PHE A 306 -18.29 7.10 -11.05
N GLU A 307 -18.09 6.61 -9.84
CA GLU A 307 -18.59 7.22 -8.60
C GLU A 307 -17.43 7.27 -7.61
N LYS A 308 -17.11 8.46 -7.11
CA LYS A 308 -16.08 8.67 -6.10
C LYS A 308 -16.69 9.28 -4.84
N SER A 309 -16.41 8.71 -3.68
CA SER A 309 -17.06 9.13 -2.43
C SER A 309 -16.23 8.84 -1.18
N CYS A 310 -16.52 9.56 -0.09
CA CYS A 310 -16.09 9.20 1.25
C CYS A 310 -16.98 8.07 1.80
N VAL A 311 -16.39 7.06 2.42
CA VAL A 311 -17.10 5.89 2.93
C VAL A 311 -16.58 5.45 4.30
N ARG A 312 -17.37 4.61 4.97
CA ARG A 312 -17.00 3.95 6.23
C ARG A 312 -16.31 2.60 5.95
N GLN A 313 -15.63 2.09 6.97
CA GLN A 313 -14.95 0.80 6.93
C GLN A 313 -15.85 -0.36 6.45
N ASN A 314 -17.08 -0.47 6.94
CA ASN A 314 -17.99 -1.57 6.57
C ASN A 314 -18.36 -1.56 5.08
N VAL A 315 -18.40 -0.38 4.45
CA VAL A 315 -18.62 -0.24 3.01
C VAL A 315 -17.40 -0.74 2.23
N CYS A 316 -16.19 -0.46 2.72
CA CYS A 316 -14.95 -0.99 2.15
C CYS A 316 -14.88 -2.51 2.23
N GLU A 317 -15.21 -3.08 3.39
CA GLU A 317 -15.24 -4.53 3.55
C GLU A 317 -16.26 -5.18 2.60
N THR A 318 -17.45 -4.60 2.49
CA THR A 318 -18.53 -5.19 1.68
C THR A 318 -18.28 -5.02 0.17
N LYS A 319 -18.03 -3.79 -0.30
CA LYS A 319 -17.97 -3.49 -1.74
C LYS A 319 -16.61 -3.79 -2.35
N TRP A 320 -15.53 -3.48 -1.64
CA TRP A 320 -14.18 -3.72 -2.13
C TRP A 320 -13.72 -5.13 -1.77
N TRP A 321 -13.52 -5.41 -0.48
CA TRP A 321 -12.86 -6.64 -0.05
C TRP A 321 -13.61 -7.90 -0.45
N ARG A 322 -14.92 -7.98 -0.15
CA ARG A 322 -15.72 -9.19 -0.42
C ARG A 322 -16.16 -9.33 -1.88
N ASN A 323 -16.33 -8.22 -2.60
CA ASN A 323 -17.01 -8.22 -3.91
C ASN A 323 -16.13 -7.80 -5.09
N THR A 324 -14.95 -7.20 -4.86
CA THR A 324 -14.10 -6.67 -5.94
C THR A 324 -12.66 -7.19 -5.85
N ALA A 325 -12.10 -7.31 -4.65
CA ALA A 325 -10.67 -7.58 -4.47
C ALA A 325 -10.20 -8.91 -5.10
N SER A 326 -11.08 -9.90 -5.24
CA SER A 326 -10.81 -11.19 -5.88
C SER A 326 -11.15 -11.24 -7.38
N HIS A 327 -11.66 -10.17 -7.97
CA HIS A 327 -12.06 -10.14 -9.38
C HIS A 327 -10.93 -9.56 -10.25
N ALA A 328 -10.16 -10.43 -10.91
CA ALA A 328 -9.04 -10.05 -11.76
C ALA A 328 -9.41 -9.01 -12.84
N ASP A 329 -10.59 -9.15 -13.45
CA ASP A 329 -11.11 -8.22 -14.46
C ASP A 329 -11.18 -6.76 -13.99
N CYS A 330 -11.39 -6.52 -12.70
CA CYS A 330 -11.44 -5.18 -12.15
C CYS A 330 -10.07 -4.49 -12.18
N PHE A 331 -8.97 -5.24 -12.14
CA PHE A 331 -7.61 -4.69 -12.17
C PHE A 331 -7.12 -4.33 -13.57
N LEU A 332 -7.94 -4.57 -14.60
CA LEU A 332 -7.70 -4.12 -15.98
C LEU A 332 -8.21 -2.69 -16.24
N LEU A 333 -8.79 -2.04 -15.23
CA LEU A 333 -9.30 -0.68 -15.33
C LEU A 333 -8.17 0.36 -15.38
N ASP A 334 -8.42 1.44 -16.11
CA ASP A 334 -7.58 2.63 -16.20
C ASP A 334 -8.42 3.89 -15.97
N ASP A 335 -7.80 5.06 -16.02
CA ASP A 335 -8.44 6.36 -15.80
C ASP A 335 -9.30 6.85 -16.98
N GLN A 336 -9.45 6.06 -18.05
CA GLN A 336 -10.21 6.49 -19.22
C GLN A 336 -11.72 6.32 -19.01
N ALA A 337 -12.48 7.29 -19.52
CA ALA A 337 -13.95 7.28 -19.51
C ALA A 337 -14.57 6.13 -20.32
N ARG A 338 -13.78 5.48 -21.18
CA ARG A 338 -14.18 4.33 -21.98
C ARG A 338 -13.16 3.21 -21.82
N GLY A 339 -13.68 2.00 -21.59
CA GLY A 339 -12.92 0.77 -21.62
C GLY A 339 -13.05 0.04 -22.95
N ARG A 340 -12.61 -1.22 -22.95
CA ARG A 340 -12.68 -2.10 -24.13
C ARG A 340 -14.14 -2.51 -24.42
N PRO A 341 -14.67 -2.23 -25.63
CA PRO A 341 -15.99 -2.73 -26.04
C PRO A 341 -16.04 -4.26 -26.00
N GLY A 342 -17.22 -4.81 -25.70
CA GLY A 342 -17.45 -6.25 -25.55
C GLY A 342 -17.20 -6.80 -24.13
N MET A 343 -16.68 -5.98 -23.21
CA MET A 343 -16.49 -6.34 -21.81
C MET A 343 -17.46 -5.55 -20.93
N ARG A 344 -18.27 -6.26 -20.15
CA ARG A 344 -19.18 -5.66 -19.17
C ARG A 344 -18.66 -5.92 -17.76
N LEU A 345 -18.46 -4.84 -17.00
CA LEU A 345 -18.09 -4.89 -15.59
C LEU A 345 -19.29 -4.47 -14.77
N ALA A 346 -19.89 -5.41 -14.04
CA ALA A 346 -21.11 -5.16 -13.27
C ALA A 346 -20.92 -4.02 -12.26
N SER A 347 -19.84 -4.08 -11.47
CA SER A 347 -19.36 -3.02 -10.58
C SER A 347 -18.01 -3.42 -9.98
N CYS A 348 -16.98 -2.59 -10.15
CA CYS A 348 -15.68 -2.73 -9.50
C CYS A 348 -15.52 -1.58 -8.49
N SER A 349 -15.38 -1.89 -7.21
CA SER A 349 -15.29 -0.86 -6.16
C SER A 349 -13.95 -0.91 -5.44
N PHE A 350 -13.10 0.10 -5.55
CA PHE A 350 -11.79 0.16 -4.87
C PHE A 350 -11.87 1.08 -3.66
N CYS A 351 -11.66 0.53 -2.47
CA CYS A 351 -11.55 1.35 -1.26
C CYS A 351 -10.08 1.59 -0.90
N CYS A 352 -9.76 2.82 -0.52
CA CYS A 352 -8.44 3.20 -0.06
C CYS A 352 -8.50 4.14 1.16
N SER A 353 -7.37 4.34 1.80
CA SER A 353 -7.18 5.26 2.92
C SER A 353 -6.10 6.29 2.62
N GLY A 354 -6.22 7.46 3.26
CA GLY A 354 -5.34 8.60 3.04
C GLY A 354 -5.95 9.69 2.16
N ASN A 355 -5.44 10.92 2.30
CA ASN A 355 -6.00 12.07 1.61
C ASN A 355 -5.78 11.98 0.11
N GLY A 356 -6.87 12.05 -0.67
CA GLY A 356 -6.86 11.99 -2.12
C GLY A 356 -6.44 10.63 -2.68
N CYS A 357 -6.44 9.55 -1.88
CA CYS A 357 -5.97 8.24 -2.34
C CYS A 357 -6.78 7.70 -3.54
N ASN A 358 -8.03 8.14 -3.68
CA ASN A 358 -8.94 7.75 -4.75
C ASN A 358 -8.85 8.68 -5.98
N GLN A 359 -7.74 9.39 -6.18
CA GLN A 359 -7.55 10.27 -7.35
C GLN A 359 -7.65 9.47 -8.66
N HIS A 360 -6.89 8.37 -8.74
CA HIS A 360 -6.91 7.43 -9.86
C HIS A 360 -8.03 6.41 -9.68
N THR A 361 -8.41 5.72 -10.75
CA THR A 361 -9.46 4.70 -10.79
C THR A 361 -9.13 3.52 -9.89
N ILE A 362 -7.90 3.01 -10.01
CA ILE A 362 -7.32 2.04 -9.10
C ILE A 362 -6.37 2.83 -8.18
N PRO A 363 -6.67 2.95 -6.87
CA PRO A 363 -5.77 3.55 -5.91
C PRO A 363 -4.42 2.83 -5.84
N ALA A 364 -3.39 3.52 -5.36
CA ALA A 364 -2.10 2.88 -5.12
C ALA A 364 -2.25 1.70 -4.15
N LYS A 365 -1.59 0.56 -4.42
CA LYS A 365 -1.70 -0.67 -3.62
C LYS A 365 -1.46 -0.45 -2.12
N SER A 366 -0.50 0.41 -1.78
CA SER A 366 -0.19 0.77 -0.39
C SER A 366 -1.35 1.46 0.34
N THR A 367 -2.29 2.07 -0.39
CA THR A 367 -3.45 2.78 0.17
C THR A 367 -4.71 1.94 0.20
N LEU A 368 -4.78 0.81 -0.51
CA LEU A 368 -5.98 -0.02 -0.59
C LEU A 368 -6.37 -0.53 0.80
N TYR A 369 -7.68 -0.57 1.05
CA TYR A 369 -8.22 -1.14 2.28
C TYR A 369 -7.98 -2.64 2.31
N ASP A 370 -7.41 -3.10 3.41
CA ASP A 370 -7.21 -4.51 3.71
C ASP A 370 -7.61 -4.73 5.18
N PRO A 371 -8.66 -5.52 5.45
CA PRO A 371 -9.09 -5.80 6.81
C PRO A 371 -8.08 -6.64 7.60
N ASN A 372 -7.22 -7.38 6.89
CA ASN A 372 -6.19 -8.24 7.48
C ASN A 372 -4.85 -7.53 7.61
N ARG A 373 -4.69 -6.34 7.00
CA ARG A 373 -3.51 -5.51 7.23
C ARG A 373 -3.47 -5.17 8.71
N GLN A 374 -2.58 -5.86 9.43
CA GLN A 374 -2.31 -5.55 10.82
C GLN A 374 -1.95 -4.07 10.88
N LYS A 375 -2.76 -3.29 11.61
CA LYS A 375 -2.46 -1.87 11.82
C LYS A 375 -1.06 -1.78 12.38
N THR A 376 -0.17 -1.08 11.67
CA THR A 376 1.22 -0.91 12.11
C THR A 376 1.22 -0.42 13.55
N GLN A 377 1.98 -1.08 14.41
CA GLN A 377 2.20 -0.61 15.78
C GLN A 377 3.61 -0.03 15.87
N CYS A 378 3.76 1.14 16.46
CA CYS A 378 5.06 1.79 16.63
C CYS A 378 5.29 2.14 18.08
N TYR A 379 6.54 2.09 18.51
CA TYR A 379 6.93 2.65 19.80
C TYR A 379 6.75 4.17 19.77
N GLN A 380 6.23 4.72 20.86
CA GLN A 380 6.19 6.16 21.13
C GLN A 380 6.85 6.44 22.48
N CYS A 381 7.48 7.60 22.59
CA CYS A 381 8.18 8.01 23.81
C CYS A 381 7.26 8.83 24.72
N ASP A 382 7.30 8.58 26.02
CA ASP A 382 6.55 9.38 27.00
C ASP A 382 7.23 10.73 27.29
N ASN A 383 8.54 10.83 26.99
CA ASN A 383 9.35 12.03 27.23
C ASN A 383 10.45 12.19 26.16
N SER A 384 11.08 13.37 26.14
CA SER A 384 12.11 13.73 25.16
C SER A 384 13.40 12.91 25.23
N GLN A 385 13.63 12.16 26.32
CA GLN A 385 14.77 11.26 26.49
C GLN A 385 14.41 9.80 26.15
N CYS A 386 13.14 9.52 25.88
CA CYS A 386 12.57 8.20 25.62
C CYS A 386 12.97 7.13 26.67
N THR A 387 13.08 7.52 27.94
CA THR A 387 13.41 6.56 29.02
C THR A 387 12.30 5.54 29.27
N SER A 388 11.08 5.88 28.84
CA SER A 388 9.93 4.99 28.78
C SER A 388 9.35 5.09 27.38
N GLN A 389 9.06 3.93 26.80
CA GLN A 389 8.41 3.81 25.51
C GLN A 389 7.31 2.76 25.58
N HIS A 390 6.23 3.00 24.85
CA HIS A 390 5.08 2.10 24.79
C HIS A 390 4.72 1.87 23.32
N LEU A 391 4.21 0.67 23.03
CA LEU A 391 3.79 0.29 21.68
C LEU A 391 2.36 0.76 21.46
N THR A 392 2.14 1.58 20.43
CA THR A 392 0.82 2.15 20.09
C THR A 392 0.43 1.78 18.67
N THR A 393 -0.83 1.39 18.48
CA THR A 393 -1.40 1.17 17.15
C THR A 393 -1.51 2.48 16.38
N CYS A 394 -0.91 2.52 15.19
CA CYS A 394 -0.88 3.73 14.38
C CYS A 394 -2.27 4.07 13.81
N PRO A 395 -2.57 5.38 13.67
CA PRO A 395 -3.73 5.83 12.92
C PRO A 395 -3.71 5.31 11.48
N THR A 396 -4.88 5.16 10.87
CA THR A 396 -5.03 4.74 9.47
C THR A 396 -4.21 5.65 8.55
N GLY A 397 -3.45 5.04 7.62
CA GLY A 397 -2.57 5.73 6.67
C GLY A 397 -1.20 6.13 7.24
N MET A 398 -0.91 5.84 8.51
CA MET A 398 0.43 5.95 9.09
C MET A 398 1.09 4.58 9.17
N ASP A 399 1.42 4.02 8.02
CA ASP A 399 1.88 2.63 7.91
C ASP A 399 3.35 2.42 8.33
N TYR A 400 4.06 3.48 8.71
CA TYR A 400 5.49 3.45 9.02
C TYR A 400 5.79 3.97 10.43
N CYS A 401 6.87 3.46 11.00
CA CYS A 401 7.41 3.96 12.25
C CYS A 401 8.64 4.83 11.99
N MET A 402 8.80 5.90 12.76
CA MET A 402 9.93 6.81 12.67
C MET A 402 10.62 6.95 14.04
N ASN A 403 11.95 6.93 14.02
CA ASN A 403 12.78 7.45 15.10
C ASN A 403 13.43 8.75 14.63
N THR A 404 13.43 9.78 15.46
CA THR A 404 14.24 10.99 15.23
C THR A 404 15.15 11.21 16.42
N VAL A 405 16.44 11.37 16.16
CA VAL A 405 17.49 11.58 17.17
C VAL A 405 18.19 12.90 16.90
N ARG A 406 18.34 13.70 17.95
CA ARG A 406 19.15 14.92 17.94
C ARG A 406 20.17 14.84 19.06
N GLN A 407 21.42 15.19 18.80
CA GLN A 407 22.47 15.23 19.81
C GLN A 407 22.98 16.65 20.00
N GLU A 408 22.92 17.12 21.25
CA GLU A 408 23.45 18.41 21.67
C GLU A 408 24.97 18.34 21.94
N MET A 409 25.62 19.50 22.02
CA MET A 409 27.09 19.61 22.21
C MET A 409 27.58 18.99 23.52
N ASP A 410 26.75 18.93 24.55
CA ASP A 410 27.05 18.28 25.83
C ASP A 410 26.99 16.75 25.75
N GLY A 411 26.63 16.19 24.58
CA GLY A 411 26.44 14.77 24.35
C GLY A 411 25.02 14.28 24.67
N THR A 412 24.14 15.12 25.21
CA THR A 412 22.75 14.73 25.49
C THR A 412 22.02 14.46 24.20
N ARG A 413 21.30 13.33 24.12
CA ARG A 413 20.45 13.00 22.98
C ARG A 413 18.98 13.25 23.31
N ARG A 414 18.21 13.61 22.30
CA ARG A 414 16.74 13.67 22.35
C ARG A 414 16.18 12.72 21.32
N PHE A 415 15.21 11.92 21.75
CA PHE A 415 14.57 10.89 20.94
C PHE A 415 13.10 11.22 20.78
N GLU A 416 12.61 11.08 19.55
CA GLU A 416 11.20 11.16 19.21
C GLU A 416 10.85 9.90 18.41
N LYS A 417 9.85 9.15 18.88
CA LYS A 417 9.34 7.97 18.19
C LYS A 417 7.87 8.19 17.84
N SER A 418 7.49 7.93 16.59
CA SER A 418 6.15 8.23 16.09
C SER A 418 5.71 7.32 14.95
N CYS A 419 4.39 7.22 14.77
CA CYS A 419 3.79 6.73 13.53
C CYS A 419 3.83 7.84 12.48
N VAL A 420 4.17 7.51 11.24
CA VAL A 420 4.28 8.49 10.15
C VAL A 420 3.76 7.93 8.83
N ARG A 421 3.48 8.85 7.91
CA ARG A 421 3.11 8.53 6.52
C ARG A 421 4.34 8.35 5.65
N GLN A 422 4.16 7.71 4.49
CA GLN A 422 5.22 7.47 3.51
C GLN A 422 5.98 8.75 3.10
N ASN A 423 5.27 9.86 2.82
CA ASN A 423 5.91 11.11 2.39
C ASN A 423 6.85 11.71 3.47
N VAL A 424 6.53 11.50 4.75
CA VAL A 424 7.40 11.90 5.87
C VAL A 424 8.66 11.04 5.90
N CYS A 425 8.54 9.74 5.63
CA CYS A 425 9.69 8.85 5.49
C CYS A 425 10.58 9.22 4.32
N GLU A 426 9.99 9.51 3.16
CA GLU A 426 10.75 9.95 1.99
C GLU A 426 11.50 11.27 2.27
N THR A 427 10.85 12.22 2.93
CA THR A 427 11.46 13.53 3.19
C THR A 427 12.50 13.48 4.30
N LYS A 428 12.14 12.96 5.49
CA LYS A 428 13.02 13.04 6.68
C LYS A 428 14.09 11.95 6.71
N TRP A 429 13.75 10.73 6.31
CA TRP A 429 14.70 9.62 6.30
C TRP A 429 15.45 9.56 4.97
N TRP A 430 14.75 9.25 3.87
CA TRP A 430 15.41 8.90 2.61
C TRP A 430 16.24 10.05 2.03
N ARG A 431 15.65 11.24 1.91
CA ARG A 431 16.34 12.40 1.31
C ARG A 431 17.33 13.08 2.24
N ASN A 432 17.06 13.11 3.55
CA ASN A 432 17.83 13.94 4.49
C ASN A 432 18.78 13.16 5.41
N THR A 433 18.56 11.87 5.63
CA THR A 433 19.32 11.08 6.63
C THR A 433 20.01 9.86 6.01
N ALA A 434 19.40 9.17 5.04
CA ALA A 434 19.88 7.86 4.59
C ALA A 434 21.29 7.86 3.97
N SER A 435 21.76 9.00 3.44
CA SER A 435 23.12 9.18 2.91
C SER A 435 24.16 9.62 3.94
N HIS A 436 23.74 9.93 5.18
CA HIS A 436 24.61 10.46 6.23
C HIS A 436 25.20 9.31 7.06
N ALA A 437 26.44 8.93 6.76
CA ALA A 437 27.12 7.80 7.39
C ALA A 437 27.28 7.96 8.92
N ASP A 438 27.39 9.19 9.42
CA ASP A 438 27.47 9.53 10.84
C ASP A 438 26.18 9.20 11.61
N CYS A 439 25.02 9.24 10.96
CA CYS A 439 23.76 8.81 11.58
C CYS A 439 23.75 7.32 11.92
N PHE A 440 24.45 6.47 11.15
CA PHE A 440 24.53 5.02 11.41
C PHE A 440 25.49 4.64 12.53
N LEU A 441 26.18 5.61 13.15
CA LEU A 441 27.02 5.40 14.33
C LEU A 441 26.25 5.61 15.64
N LEU A 442 24.96 5.93 15.57
CA LEU A 442 24.10 6.06 16.73
C LEU A 442 23.85 4.69 17.39
N ASP A 443 23.75 4.70 18.72
CA ASP A 443 23.37 3.56 19.54
C ASP A 443 22.13 3.92 20.39
N ASP A 444 21.63 2.94 21.15
CA ASP A 444 20.45 3.11 22.01
C ASP A 444 20.73 3.91 23.31
N GLN A 445 21.93 4.46 23.48
CA GLN A 445 22.28 5.18 24.69
C GLN A 445 21.73 6.61 24.67
N ALA A 446 21.26 7.07 25.84
CA ALA A 446 20.75 8.43 26.04
C ALA A 446 21.80 9.54 25.87
N ARG A 447 23.09 9.18 25.90
CA ARG A 447 24.21 10.11 25.73
C ARG A 447 25.15 9.62 24.64
N GLY A 448 25.48 10.51 23.72
CA GLY A 448 26.58 10.34 22.78
C GLY A 448 27.86 10.98 23.30
N ARG A 449 28.85 11.09 22.40
CA ARG A 449 30.13 11.71 22.72
C ARG A 449 29.99 13.23 22.90
N PRO A 450 30.40 13.80 24.05
CA PRO A 450 30.45 15.24 24.22
C PRO A 450 31.34 15.92 23.16
N GLY A 451 30.99 17.14 22.76
CA GLY A 451 31.69 17.91 21.74
C GLY A 451 31.27 17.59 20.30
N MET A 452 30.40 16.59 20.08
CA MET A 452 29.83 16.29 18.78
C MET A 452 28.36 16.72 18.74
N ARG A 453 28.04 17.71 17.91
CA ARG A 453 26.65 18.05 17.57
C ARG A 453 26.25 17.26 16.34
N LEU A 454 25.29 16.36 16.49
CA LEU A 454 24.73 15.62 15.37
C LEU A 454 23.53 16.41 14.83
N ALA A 455 23.49 16.59 13.51
CA ALA A 455 22.26 17.01 12.86
C ALA A 455 21.14 16.00 13.16
N SER A 456 19.88 16.42 13.02
CA SER A 456 18.75 15.53 13.30
C SER A 456 18.79 14.32 12.37
N CYS A 457 18.99 13.12 12.91
CA CYS A 457 18.94 11.86 12.16
C CYS A 457 17.55 11.24 12.33
N SER A 458 16.85 10.99 11.22
CA SER A 458 15.51 10.40 11.24
C SER A 458 15.51 9.05 10.53
N PHE A 459 15.19 7.95 11.21
CA PHE A 459 15.12 6.60 10.63
C PHE A 459 13.67 6.16 10.48
N CYS A 460 13.24 5.85 9.25
CA CYS A 460 11.93 5.29 9.00
C CYS A 460 11.99 3.80 8.70
N CYS A 461 11.05 3.03 9.24
CA CYS A 461 10.92 1.60 9.01
C CYS A 461 9.45 1.17 8.85
N SER A 462 9.24 0.00 8.26
CA SER A 462 7.95 -0.68 8.15
C SER A 462 7.92 -1.97 8.99
N GLY A 463 6.76 -2.27 9.57
CA GLY A 463 6.54 -3.46 10.40
C GLY A 463 6.26 -3.12 11.87
N ASN A 464 5.54 -4.01 12.56
CA ASN A 464 5.14 -3.80 13.95
C ASN A 464 6.37 -3.72 14.87
N GLY A 465 6.45 -2.65 15.65
CA GLY A 465 7.52 -2.40 16.61
C GLY A 465 8.89 -2.20 15.95
N CYS A 466 8.98 -1.99 14.63
CA CYS A 466 10.27 -1.93 13.93
C CYS A 466 11.18 -0.82 14.45
N ASN A 467 10.61 0.21 15.06
CA ASN A 467 11.32 1.35 15.65
C ASN A 467 11.65 1.16 17.14
N GLN A 468 11.70 -0.07 17.66
CA GLN A 468 12.07 -0.34 19.06
C GLN A 468 13.46 0.22 19.39
N HIS A 469 14.44 -0.11 18.55
CA HIS A 469 15.81 0.40 18.62
C HIS A 469 15.94 1.75 17.93
N THR A 470 17.00 2.49 18.23
CA THR A 470 17.32 3.80 17.66
C THR A 470 17.51 3.73 16.15
N ILE A 471 18.28 2.74 15.70
CA ILE A 471 18.43 2.38 14.30
C ILE A 471 17.63 1.09 14.08
N PRO A 472 16.53 1.12 13.32
CA PRO A 472 15.79 -0.08 12.94
C PRO A 472 16.66 -1.10 12.21
N ALA A 473 16.26 -2.37 12.25
CA ALA A 473 16.92 -3.42 11.48
C ALA A 473 16.97 -3.05 9.98
N LYS A 474 18.10 -3.31 9.31
CA LYS A 474 18.28 -2.91 7.90
C LYS A 474 17.19 -3.45 6.96
N SER A 475 16.66 -4.62 7.25
CA SER A 475 15.58 -5.25 6.49
C SER A 475 14.24 -4.51 6.58
N THR A 476 14.01 -3.75 7.66
CA THR A 476 12.76 -3.02 7.91
C THR A 476 12.83 -1.55 7.51
N LEU A 477 14.03 -1.01 7.20
CA LEU A 477 14.19 0.39 6.80
C LEU A 477 13.39 0.69 5.52
N TYR A 478 12.74 1.85 5.53
CA TYR A 478 12.02 2.36 4.35
C TYR A 478 12.98 2.60 3.19
N ASP A 479 12.64 2.03 2.05
CA ASP A 479 13.31 2.26 0.77
C ASP A 479 12.22 2.51 -0.28
N PRO A 480 12.15 3.72 -0.88
CA PRO A 480 11.13 4.04 -1.88
C PRO A 480 11.25 3.19 -3.15
N ASN A 481 12.41 2.58 -3.41
CA ASN A 481 12.63 1.70 -4.55
C ASN A 481 12.22 0.26 -4.26
N LYS A 482 12.05 -0.07 -2.97
CA LYS A 482 11.56 -1.37 -2.53
C LYS A 482 10.04 -1.26 -2.46
N THR A 483 9.36 -1.66 -3.55
CA THR A 483 7.91 -1.88 -3.49
C THR A 483 7.63 -2.80 -2.31
N SER A 484 6.72 -2.39 -1.42
CA SER A 484 6.37 -3.12 -0.21
C SER A 484 5.93 -4.53 -0.58
N SER A 485 6.87 -5.47 -0.61
CA SER A 485 6.60 -6.89 -0.56
C SER A 485 6.03 -7.12 0.83
N GLY A 486 4.70 -7.22 0.92
CA GLY A 486 4.05 -7.65 2.15
C GLY A 486 4.67 -9.00 2.58
N PRO A 487 4.86 -9.22 3.89
CA PRO A 487 5.19 -10.55 4.40
C PRO A 487 4.10 -11.57 4.09
#